data_AF-A0A1G5F3S6-F1
#
_entry.id   AF-A0A1G5F3S6-F1
#
_cell.length_a   1.000
_cell.length_b   1.000
_cell.length_c   1.000
_cell.angle_alpha   90.00
_cell.angle_beta   90.00
_cell.angle_gamma   90.00
#
_symmetry.space_group_name_H-M   'P 1'
#
loop_
_entity.id
_entity.type
_entity.pdbx_description
1 polymer ?
#
loop_
_entity_poly.entity_id
_entity_poly.type
_entity_poly.pdbx_seq_one_letter_code
_entity_poly.pdbx_strand_id
1 'polypeptide(L)'
;MKCGYIRQTWDCGNTREVEEKHTGRYGARGQKRQKRRKATPEEIAKQNQWKRERDVRRLIKWNFGIGDYWFTLTYKKGSRPPRKQMQKDMSKFIRKLRDKYKKYGWELKYIYRLEIGKNGGPHVHILINRKSNDETDTGLLVETLWEHGHAQTKRVYDVDSGELAQYITKPLQDHEPEDLKRYHPSRNLIRKDPEKEEINRRSLLDKHGRPRDPKPPKGWAIVPNSVKCGKNKITGYAYRHYILIKTEKRRN
;
A
#
# COMPACT_ATOMS: atom_id res chain seq x y z
N MET A 1 31.74 15.20 10.04
CA MET A 1 30.90 14.14 10.65
C MET A 1 30.04 13.49 9.59
N LYS A 2 30.28 12.20 9.29
CA LYS A 2 29.44 11.38 8.39
C LYS A 2 28.09 11.14 9.07
N CYS A 3 27.19 12.10 8.91
CA CYS A 3 25.77 11.87 9.18
C CYS A 3 25.30 10.92 8.07
N GLY A 4 25.15 9.64 8.40
CA GLY A 4 24.80 8.60 7.42
C GLY A 4 23.36 8.78 7.00
N TYR A 5 23.16 9.23 5.76
CA TYR A 5 21.88 9.18 5.09
C TYR A 5 21.86 7.94 4.20
N ILE A 6 20.68 7.35 4.04
CA ILE A 6 20.45 6.20 3.19
C ILE A 6 19.37 6.56 2.18
N ARG A 7 19.59 6.17 0.93
CA ARG A 7 18.57 6.09 -0.10
C ARG A 7 18.07 4.66 -0.15
N GLN A 8 16.75 4.52 -0.13
CA GLN A 8 16.05 3.27 -0.33
C GLN A 8 15.21 3.42 -1.60
N THR A 9 15.40 2.52 -2.55
CA THR A 9 14.67 2.52 -3.83
C THR A 9 13.88 1.23 -3.95
N TRP A 10 12.58 1.33 -4.18
CA TRP A 10 11.71 0.20 -4.48
C TRP A 10 11.35 0.21 -5.96
N ASP A 11 11.65 -0.88 -6.67
CA ASP A 11 11.22 -1.07 -8.05
C ASP A 11 9.78 -1.62 -8.09
N CYS A 12 8.87 -0.81 -8.63
CA CYS A 12 7.46 -1.12 -8.80
C CYS A 12 7.07 -1.24 -10.30
N GLY A 13 8.02 -1.64 -11.16
CA GLY A 13 7.79 -1.84 -12.59
C GLY A 13 7.86 -0.54 -13.38
N ASN A 14 6.72 0.13 -13.58
CA ASN A 14 6.63 1.40 -14.31
C ASN A 14 7.07 2.60 -13.46
N THR A 15 6.97 2.45 -12.14
CA THR A 15 7.39 3.46 -11.18
C THR A 15 8.49 2.95 -10.26
N ARG A 16 9.28 3.88 -9.71
CA ARG A 16 10.21 3.65 -8.61
C ARG A 16 9.86 4.57 -7.46
N GLU A 17 9.72 4.04 -6.27
CA GLU A 17 9.57 4.85 -5.07
C GLU A 17 10.93 5.03 -4.41
N VAL A 18 11.31 6.28 -4.13
CA VAL A 18 12.58 6.61 -3.49
C VAL A 18 12.31 7.23 -2.13
N GLU A 19 12.99 6.72 -1.10
CA GLU A 19 13.05 7.33 0.22
C GLU A 19 14.49 7.60 0.62
N GLU A 20 14.78 8.85 0.94
CA GLU A 20 16.07 9.29 1.42
C GLU A 20 15.89 9.86 2.83
N LYS A 21 16.58 9.26 3.80
CA LYS A 21 16.41 9.58 5.22
C LYS A 21 17.67 9.27 6.01
N HIS A 22 17.73 9.77 7.23
CA HIS A 22 18.80 9.38 8.16
C HIS A 22 18.74 7.88 8.45
N THR A 23 19.90 7.23 8.57
CA THR A 23 20.05 5.79 8.86
C THR A 23 19.42 5.33 10.19
N GLY A 24 19.02 6.25 11.06
CA GLY A 24 18.45 5.95 12.38
C GLY A 24 19.48 5.61 13.46
N ARG A 25 20.79 5.56 13.10
CA ARG A 25 21.90 5.39 14.04
C ARG A 25 22.20 6.70 14.78
N TYR A 26 21.25 7.13 15.62
CA TYR A 26 21.35 8.36 16.40
C TYR A 26 22.39 8.21 17.53
N GLY A 27 23.32 9.15 17.66
CA GLY A 27 24.32 9.12 18.75
C GLY A 27 25.43 8.09 18.56
N ALA A 28 25.65 7.58 17.34
CA ALA A 28 26.81 6.75 17.01
C ALA A 28 28.13 7.51 17.27
N ARG A 29 29.25 6.79 17.43
CA ARG A 29 30.59 7.34 17.78
C ARG A 29 30.90 8.60 16.95
N GLY A 30 30.99 9.76 17.62
CA GLY A 30 31.20 11.07 16.99
C GLY A 30 29.95 11.95 16.80
N GLN A 31 28.75 11.52 17.21
CA GLN A 31 27.55 12.37 17.28
C GLN A 31 27.23 12.79 18.72
N LYS A 32 26.68 14.00 18.92
CA LYS A 32 26.18 14.44 20.23
C LYS A 32 25.02 13.53 20.67
N ARG A 33 25.10 13.02 21.89
CA ARG A 33 24.02 12.25 22.52
C ARG A 33 22.77 13.12 22.61
N GLN A 34 21.65 12.66 22.04
CA GLN A 34 20.37 13.37 22.12
C GLN A 34 19.53 12.83 23.28
N LYS A 35 18.74 13.71 23.91
CA LYS A 35 17.79 13.32 24.96
C LYS A 35 16.71 12.43 24.33
N ARG A 36 16.48 11.25 24.91
CA ARG A 36 15.42 10.34 24.44
C ARG A 36 14.05 10.99 24.68
N ARG A 37 13.26 11.16 23.63
CA ARG A 37 11.87 11.63 23.70
C ARG A 37 10.95 10.45 23.35
N LYS A 38 9.88 10.26 24.11
CA LYS A 38 8.79 9.36 23.70
C LYS A 38 7.92 10.10 22.67
N ALA A 39 7.58 9.45 21.56
CA ALA A 39 6.64 10.00 20.60
C ALA A 39 5.22 10.02 21.21
N THR A 40 4.39 10.99 20.83
CA THR A 40 3.00 11.03 21.28
C THR A 40 2.18 9.94 20.56
N PRO A 41 1.05 9.48 21.14
CA PRO A 41 0.16 8.54 20.46
C PRO A 41 -0.28 9.02 19.07
N GLU A 42 -0.56 10.32 18.91
CA GLU A 42 -0.93 10.92 17.63
C GLU A 42 0.20 10.88 16.59
N GLU A 43 1.44 11.17 17.00
CA GLU A 43 2.61 11.07 16.13
C GLU A 43 2.82 9.63 15.66
N ILE A 44 2.65 8.67 16.57
CA ILE A 44 2.75 7.23 16.28
C ILE A 44 1.64 6.81 15.32
N ALA A 45 0.39 7.22 15.57
CA ALA A 45 -0.75 6.89 14.73
C ALA A 45 -0.58 7.43 13.31
N LYS A 46 -0.16 8.69 13.16
CA LYS A 46 0.12 9.32 11.85
C LYS A 46 1.25 8.61 11.11
N GLN A 47 2.33 8.28 11.81
CA GLN A 47 3.46 7.55 11.20
C GLN A 47 3.04 6.14 10.76
N ASN A 48 2.25 5.44 11.58
CA ASN A 48 1.76 4.09 11.28
C ASN A 48 0.80 4.10 10.10
N GLN A 49 -0.09 5.10 10.02
CA GLN A 49 -0.99 5.26 8.88
C GLN A 49 -0.20 5.52 7.58
N TRP A 50 0.76 6.44 7.60
CA TRP A 50 1.60 6.73 6.43
C TRP A 50 2.40 5.49 5.97
N LYS A 51 3.00 4.75 6.90
CA LYS A 51 3.71 3.50 6.59
C LYS A 51 2.76 2.47 5.97
N ARG A 52 1.56 2.32 6.54
CA ARG A 52 0.56 1.35 6.07
C ARG A 52 0.10 1.64 4.66
N GLU A 53 -0.29 2.89 4.36
CA GLU A 53 -0.68 3.33 3.02
C GLU A 53 0.42 3.06 2.00
N ARG A 54 1.65 3.44 2.34
CA ARG A 54 2.82 3.23 1.50
C ARG A 54 3.10 1.75 1.24
N ASP A 55 3.09 0.93 2.27
CA ASP A 55 3.42 -0.49 2.16
C ASP A 55 2.33 -1.24 1.38
N VAL A 56 1.05 -0.89 1.57
CA VAL A 56 -0.06 -1.44 0.76
C VAL A 56 0.01 -0.96 -0.67
N ARG A 57 0.36 0.31 -0.95
CA ARG A 57 0.54 0.80 -2.31
C ARG A 57 1.59 -0.02 -3.07
N ARG A 58 2.76 -0.23 -2.46
CA ARG A 58 3.82 -1.08 -3.06
C ARG A 58 3.36 -2.51 -3.26
N LEU A 59 2.66 -3.06 -2.26
CA LEU A 59 2.08 -4.39 -2.33
C LEU A 59 1.11 -4.55 -3.51
N ILE A 60 0.27 -3.54 -3.75
CA ILE A 60 -0.64 -3.50 -4.89
C ILE A 60 0.16 -3.51 -6.19
N LYS A 61 1.11 -2.58 -6.35
CA LYS A 61 1.95 -2.45 -7.56
C LYS A 61 2.73 -3.72 -7.93
N TRP A 62 3.11 -4.53 -6.94
CA TRP A 62 3.86 -5.77 -7.19
C TRP A 62 2.99 -6.97 -7.55
N ASN A 63 1.68 -6.92 -7.30
CA ASN A 63 0.82 -8.11 -7.38
C ASN A 63 -0.43 -7.95 -8.21
N PHE A 64 -0.82 -6.71 -8.50
CA PHE A 64 -2.03 -6.38 -9.23
C PHE A 64 -1.72 -5.40 -10.35
N GLY A 65 -2.56 -5.41 -11.38
CA GLY A 65 -2.42 -4.56 -12.56
C GLY A 65 -3.74 -3.94 -12.99
N ILE A 66 -3.65 -3.11 -14.03
CA ILE A 66 -4.83 -2.56 -14.70
C ILE A 66 -5.67 -3.72 -15.25
N GLY A 67 -6.98 -3.65 -15.06
CA GLY A 67 -7.94 -4.67 -15.48
C GLY A 67 -8.23 -5.76 -14.41
N ASP A 68 -7.48 -5.80 -13.32
CA ASP A 68 -7.84 -6.59 -12.13
C ASP A 68 -9.19 -6.12 -11.56
N TYR A 69 -9.75 -6.93 -10.66
CA TYR A 69 -11.09 -6.68 -10.15
C TYR A 69 -11.08 -6.05 -8.76
N TRP A 70 -11.89 -5.00 -8.62
CA TRP A 70 -12.28 -4.42 -7.34
C TRP A 70 -13.76 -4.73 -7.08
N PHE A 71 -14.03 -5.64 -6.15
CA PHE A 71 -15.40 -5.99 -5.78
C PHE A 71 -15.85 -5.30 -4.50
N THR A 72 -17.14 -4.98 -4.47
CA THR A 72 -17.92 -4.73 -3.27
C THR A 72 -18.88 -5.90 -3.07
N LEU A 73 -18.57 -6.77 -2.11
CA LEU A 73 -19.43 -7.88 -1.72
C LEU A 73 -20.40 -7.40 -0.64
N THR A 74 -21.68 -7.35 -0.96
CA THR A 74 -22.74 -6.90 -0.06
C THR A 74 -23.49 -8.08 0.55
N TYR A 75 -24.17 -7.83 1.66
CA TYR A 75 -25.12 -8.77 2.25
C TYR A 75 -26.55 -8.46 1.81
N LYS A 76 -27.41 -9.48 1.71
CA LYS A 76 -28.84 -9.33 1.41
C LYS A 76 -29.49 -8.29 2.33
N LYS A 77 -30.43 -7.52 1.80
CA LYS A 77 -31.19 -6.52 2.58
C LYS A 77 -31.80 -7.18 3.83
N GLY A 78 -31.65 -6.53 4.98
CA GLY A 78 -32.08 -7.06 6.29
C GLY A 78 -31.06 -7.96 6.98
N SER A 79 -30.09 -8.54 6.24
CA SER A 79 -28.99 -9.29 6.84
C SER A 79 -27.92 -8.34 7.36
N ARG A 80 -27.70 -8.35 8.68
CA ARG A 80 -26.67 -7.56 9.37
C ARG A 80 -25.76 -8.48 10.20
N PRO A 81 -25.02 -9.40 9.56
CA PRO A 81 -24.16 -10.31 10.29
C PRO A 81 -23.14 -9.52 11.11
N PRO A 82 -22.86 -9.95 12.36
CA PRO A 82 -21.78 -9.35 13.12
C PRO A 82 -20.45 -9.61 12.43
N ARG A 83 -19.46 -8.74 12.68
CA ARG A 83 -18.16 -8.81 11.99
C ARG A 83 -17.47 -10.18 12.09
N LYS A 84 -17.60 -10.88 13.22
CA LYS A 84 -17.06 -12.23 13.40
C LYS A 84 -17.67 -13.22 12.41
N GLN A 85 -18.95 -13.08 12.08
CA GLN A 85 -19.60 -13.86 11.05
C GLN A 85 -19.10 -13.46 9.65
N MET A 86 -18.95 -12.16 9.38
CA MET A 86 -18.37 -11.70 8.10
C MET A 86 -16.98 -12.29 7.84
N GLN A 87 -16.14 -12.41 8.87
CA GLN A 87 -14.82 -13.04 8.75
C GLN A 87 -14.92 -14.54 8.40
N LYS A 88 -15.89 -15.25 8.99
CA LYS A 88 -16.15 -16.66 8.68
C LYS A 88 -16.65 -16.83 7.25
N ASP A 89 -17.59 -15.98 6.81
CA ASP A 89 -18.14 -15.98 5.46
C ASP A 89 -17.03 -15.72 4.44
N MET A 90 -16.21 -14.69 4.67
CA MET A 90 -15.05 -14.40 3.81
C MET A 90 -14.04 -15.54 3.79
N SER A 91 -13.78 -16.20 4.92
CA SER A 91 -12.87 -17.35 4.96
C SER A 91 -13.39 -18.52 4.12
N LYS A 92 -14.71 -18.79 4.18
CA LYS A 92 -15.36 -19.82 3.35
C LYS A 92 -15.34 -19.44 1.87
N PHE A 93 -15.69 -18.19 1.54
CA PHE A 93 -15.68 -17.67 0.18
C PHE A 93 -14.29 -17.76 -0.45
N ILE A 94 -13.26 -17.26 0.23
CA ILE A 94 -11.87 -17.31 -0.27
C ILE A 94 -11.39 -18.75 -0.44
N ARG A 95 -11.79 -19.67 0.44
CA ARG A 95 -11.47 -21.10 0.28
C ARG A 95 -12.09 -21.65 -1.00
N LYS A 96 -13.40 -21.50 -1.19
CA LYS A 96 -14.11 -21.94 -2.41
C LYS A 96 -13.49 -21.32 -3.68
N LEU A 97 -13.19 -20.02 -3.66
CA LEU A 97 -12.58 -19.30 -4.78
C LEU A 97 -11.19 -19.84 -5.09
N ARG A 98 -10.37 -20.09 -4.06
CA ARG A 98 -9.04 -20.67 -4.21
C ARG A 98 -9.10 -22.07 -4.82
N ASP A 99 -10.05 -22.90 -4.40
CA ASP A 99 -10.22 -24.25 -4.93
C ASP A 99 -10.58 -24.22 -6.43
N LYS A 100 -11.46 -23.30 -6.84
CA LYS A 100 -11.78 -23.05 -8.25
C LYS A 100 -10.56 -22.54 -9.04
N TYR A 101 -9.82 -21.57 -8.50
CA TYR A 101 -8.57 -21.10 -9.13
C TYR A 101 -7.58 -22.25 -9.33
N LYS A 102 -7.38 -23.09 -8.31
CA LYS A 102 -6.46 -24.23 -8.37
C LYS A 102 -6.89 -25.26 -9.41
N LYS A 103 -8.20 -25.50 -9.58
CA LYS A 103 -8.74 -26.37 -10.65
C LYS A 103 -8.25 -25.93 -12.04
N TYR A 104 -8.12 -24.61 -12.26
CA TYR A 104 -7.67 -24.03 -13.53
C TYR A 104 -6.17 -23.72 -13.58
N GLY A 105 -5.38 -24.21 -12.62
CA GLY A 105 -3.94 -23.92 -12.53
C GLY A 105 -3.63 -22.45 -12.21
N TRP A 106 -4.61 -21.69 -11.72
CA TRP A 106 -4.44 -20.28 -11.37
C TRP A 106 -4.04 -20.10 -9.92
N GLU A 107 -3.22 -19.08 -9.68
CA GLU A 107 -2.88 -18.64 -8.34
C GLU A 107 -3.79 -17.47 -7.92
N LEU A 108 -4.51 -17.64 -6.80
CA LEU A 108 -5.36 -16.59 -6.23
C LEU A 108 -4.53 -15.61 -5.41
N LYS A 109 -4.63 -14.32 -5.74
CA LYS A 109 -4.08 -13.18 -5.00
C LYS A 109 -5.21 -12.20 -4.69
N TYR A 110 -5.27 -11.77 -3.44
CA TYR A 110 -6.26 -10.77 -3.02
C TYR A 110 -5.77 -9.88 -1.87
N ILE A 111 -6.45 -8.75 -1.69
CA ILE A 111 -6.45 -7.92 -0.48
C ILE A 111 -7.89 -7.51 -0.21
N TYR A 112 -8.44 -7.82 0.97
CA TYR A 112 -9.80 -7.37 1.33
C TYR A 112 -9.85 -6.58 2.63
N ARG A 113 -10.92 -5.80 2.79
CA ARG A 113 -11.29 -5.15 4.06
C ARG A 113 -12.79 -5.27 4.30
N LEU A 114 -13.14 -5.46 5.56
CA LEU A 114 -14.52 -5.47 6.02
C LEU A 114 -14.92 -4.03 6.40
N GLU A 115 -16.12 -3.63 6.02
CA GLU A 115 -16.70 -2.34 6.38
C GLU A 115 -18.13 -2.50 6.87
N ILE A 116 -18.50 -1.64 7.81
CA ILE A 116 -19.89 -1.39 8.19
C ILE A 116 -20.16 0.05 7.78
N GLY A 117 -21.08 0.24 6.83
CA GLY A 117 -21.48 1.57 6.38
C GLY A 117 -22.12 2.37 7.52
N LYS A 118 -22.20 3.69 7.39
CA LYS A 118 -22.81 4.57 8.42
C LYS A 118 -24.22 4.14 8.84
N ASN A 119 -24.99 3.58 7.89
CA ASN A 119 -26.35 3.08 8.13
C ASN A 119 -26.39 1.61 8.61
N GLY A 120 -25.26 1.06 9.04
CA GLY A 120 -25.11 -0.31 9.54
C GLY A 120 -25.04 -1.41 8.47
N GLY A 121 -24.95 -1.05 7.19
CA GLY A 121 -24.88 -2.02 6.08
C GLY A 121 -23.50 -2.68 5.96
N PRO A 122 -23.36 -3.99 6.25
CA PRO A 122 -22.09 -4.68 6.15
C PRO A 122 -21.73 -4.96 4.69
N HIS A 123 -20.47 -4.74 4.35
CA HIS A 123 -19.94 -5.05 3.02
C HIS A 123 -18.44 -5.33 3.10
N VAL A 124 -17.92 -5.97 2.07
CA VAL A 124 -16.49 -6.31 1.95
C VAL A 124 -15.97 -5.74 0.64
N HIS A 125 -14.93 -4.94 0.73
CA HIS A 125 -14.17 -4.52 -0.42
C HIS A 125 -13.00 -5.46 -0.64
N ILE A 126 -12.84 -5.98 -1.86
CA ILE A 126 -11.78 -6.92 -2.19
C ILE A 126 -11.16 -6.62 -3.56
N LEU A 127 -9.84 -6.45 -3.58
CA LEU A 127 -9.00 -6.45 -4.77
C LEU A 127 -8.59 -7.89 -5.08
N ILE A 128 -8.83 -8.37 -6.31
CA ILE A 128 -8.54 -9.75 -6.75
C ILE A 128 -7.85 -9.71 -8.12
N ASN A 129 -6.83 -10.56 -8.30
CA ASN A 129 -6.19 -10.73 -9.60
C ASN A 129 -7.11 -11.40 -10.61
N ARG A 130 -7.21 -10.82 -11.81
CA ARG A 130 -8.02 -11.31 -12.92
C ARG A 130 -7.37 -12.53 -13.56
N LYS A 131 -8.17 -13.57 -13.75
CA LYS A 131 -7.87 -14.72 -14.60
C LYS A 131 -9.11 -15.08 -15.41
N SER A 132 -8.89 -15.66 -16.58
CA SER A 132 -9.95 -16.11 -17.49
C SER A 132 -9.43 -17.24 -18.37
N ASN A 133 -10.34 -18.10 -18.79
CA ASN A 133 -10.19 -19.08 -19.86
C ASN A 133 -11.52 -19.16 -20.62
N ASP A 134 -11.67 -20.16 -21.48
CA ASP A 134 -12.87 -20.34 -22.31
C ASP A 134 -14.11 -20.76 -21.49
N GLU A 135 -13.93 -21.33 -20.28
CA GLU A 135 -15.04 -21.78 -19.43
C GLU A 135 -15.54 -20.69 -18.48
N THR A 136 -14.64 -19.85 -17.96
CA THR A 136 -14.95 -18.94 -16.85
C THR A 136 -13.94 -17.82 -16.71
N ASP A 137 -14.31 -16.83 -15.90
CA ASP A 137 -13.41 -15.78 -15.45
C ASP A 137 -13.60 -15.49 -13.96
N THR A 138 -12.64 -14.77 -13.36
CA THR A 138 -12.71 -14.35 -11.96
C THR A 138 -14.01 -13.64 -11.61
N GLY A 139 -14.55 -12.82 -12.52
CA GLY A 139 -15.84 -12.15 -12.44
C GLY A 139 -16.96 -13.14 -12.10
N LEU A 140 -17.20 -14.05 -13.04
CA LEU A 140 -18.23 -15.07 -12.91
C LEU A 140 -18.02 -15.96 -11.68
N LEU A 141 -16.78 -16.36 -11.37
CA LEU A 141 -16.47 -17.15 -10.18
C LEU A 141 -16.85 -16.43 -8.89
N VAL A 142 -16.54 -15.14 -8.78
CA VAL A 142 -16.84 -14.35 -7.57
C VAL A 142 -18.36 -14.19 -7.41
N GLU A 143 -19.07 -13.84 -8.48
CA GLU A 143 -20.53 -13.69 -8.46
C GLU A 143 -21.24 -15.00 -8.10
N THR A 144 -20.79 -16.12 -8.67
CA THR A 144 -21.38 -17.45 -8.41
C THR A 144 -21.12 -17.95 -6.99
N LEU A 145 -19.93 -17.68 -6.44
CA LEU A 145 -19.51 -18.21 -5.14
C LEU A 145 -19.96 -17.34 -3.94
N TRP A 146 -20.36 -16.09 -4.17
CA TRP A 146 -20.82 -15.20 -3.12
C TRP A 146 -22.31 -15.42 -2.81
N GLU A 147 -22.60 -16.27 -1.81
CA GLU A 147 -23.95 -16.73 -1.49
C GLU A 147 -24.75 -15.77 -0.56
N HIS A 148 -24.10 -14.72 -0.04
CA HIS A 148 -24.64 -13.89 1.04
C HIS A 148 -25.31 -12.59 0.59
N GLY A 149 -25.24 -12.24 -0.70
CA GLY A 149 -25.79 -11.01 -1.27
C GLY A 149 -25.29 -10.79 -2.68
N HIS A 150 -24.93 -9.55 -3.03
CA HIS A 150 -24.49 -9.21 -4.40
C HIS A 150 -23.00 -8.88 -4.44
N ALA A 151 -22.32 -9.35 -5.49
CA ALA A 151 -20.96 -8.95 -5.81
C ALA A 151 -21.00 -7.86 -6.89
N GLN A 152 -20.76 -6.61 -6.51
CA GLN A 152 -20.63 -5.52 -7.46
C GLN A 152 -19.17 -5.37 -7.88
N THR A 153 -18.89 -5.36 -9.18
CA THR A 153 -17.52 -5.32 -9.69
C THR A 153 -17.18 -4.00 -10.35
N LYS A 154 -15.91 -3.59 -10.23
CA LYS A 154 -15.28 -2.54 -11.02
C LYS A 154 -13.92 -3.06 -11.52
N ARG A 155 -13.52 -2.62 -12.71
CA ARG A 155 -12.15 -2.80 -13.17
C ARG A 155 -11.23 -1.81 -12.47
N VAL A 156 -10.04 -2.28 -12.13
CA VAL A 156 -8.95 -1.41 -11.67
C VAL A 156 -8.39 -0.68 -12.90
N TYR A 157 -8.50 0.65 -12.90
CA TYR A 157 -7.95 1.50 -13.97
C TYR A 157 -6.60 2.11 -13.60
N ASP A 158 -6.28 2.18 -12.31
CA ASP A 158 -5.04 2.76 -11.80
C ASP A 158 -4.54 2.02 -10.55
N VAL A 159 -3.26 1.67 -10.57
CA VAL A 159 -2.52 1.07 -9.45
C VAL A 159 -1.41 1.99 -8.92
N ASP A 160 -1.18 3.12 -9.60
CA ASP A 160 -0.03 3.99 -9.39
C ASP A 160 -0.31 5.19 -8.46
N SER A 161 -1.50 5.82 -8.51
CA SER A 161 -1.87 6.95 -7.64
C SER A 161 -1.82 6.63 -6.15
N GLY A 162 -2.10 5.37 -5.80
CA GLY A 162 -2.25 4.94 -4.41
C GLY A 162 -3.64 5.14 -3.82
N GLU A 163 -4.64 5.55 -4.60
CA GLU A 163 -6.03 5.69 -4.13
C GLU A 163 -6.58 4.38 -3.57
N LEU A 164 -6.34 3.25 -4.25
CA LEU A 164 -6.71 1.92 -3.75
C LEU A 164 -6.05 1.61 -2.40
N ALA A 165 -4.79 1.99 -2.22
CA ALA A 165 -4.08 1.77 -0.97
C ALA A 165 -4.66 2.62 0.16
N GLN A 166 -4.96 3.90 -0.10
CA GLN A 166 -5.63 4.78 0.85
C GLN A 166 -7.00 4.24 1.24
N TYR A 167 -7.77 3.77 0.26
CA TYR A 167 -9.06 3.15 0.50
C TYR A 167 -8.95 1.89 1.37
N ILE A 168 -8.02 0.98 1.01
CA ILE A 168 -7.82 -0.28 1.73
C ILE A 168 -7.38 -0.05 3.18
N THR A 169 -6.57 0.99 3.39
CA THR A 169 -5.92 1.27 4.68
C THR A 169 -6.61 2.36 5.49
N LYS A 170 -7.82 2.76 5.07
CA LYS A 170 -8.64 3.75 5.75
C LYS A 170 -8.68 3.48 7.26
N PRO A 171 -8.60 4.52 8.10
CA PRO A 171 -8.70 4.34 9.52
C PRO A 171 -9.98 3.60 9.94
N LEU A 172 -9.87 2.79 10.99
CA LEU A 172 -11.04 2.24 11.67
C LEU A 172 -11.88 3.41 12.19
N GLN A 173 -13.19 3.28 12.07
CA GLN A 173 -14.15 4.23 12.64
C GLN A 173 -14.29 3.98 14.14
N ASP A 174 -14.78 4.98 14.89
CA ASP A 174 -14.85 4.94 16.36
C ASP A 174 -15.70 3.77 16.90
N HIS A 175 -16.65 3.27 16.11
CA HIS A 175 -17.48 2.11 16.45
C HIS A 175 -16.79 0.76 16.18
N GLU A 176 -15.60 0.76 15.59
CA GLU A 176 -14.83 -0.45 15.29
C GLU A 176 -13.75 -0.68 16.36
N PRO A 177 -13.56 -1.92 16.85
CA PRO A 177 -12.53 -2.23 17.85
C PRO A 177 -11.11 -1.87 17.39
N GLU A 178 -10.30 -1.28 18.28
CA GLU A 178 -8.99 -0.73 17.92
C GLU A 178 -7.94 -1.78 17.53
N ASP A 179 -8.04 -3.00 18.08
CA ASP A 179 -7.16 -4.15 17.86
C ASP A 179 -7.40 -4.86 16.51
N LEU A 180 -8.40 -4.41 15.78
CA LEU A 180 -8.89 -5.06 14.58
C LEU A 180 -7.96 -4.89 13.38
N LYS A 181 -7.80 -5.99 12.63
CA LYS A 181 -7.11 -5.94 11.34
C LYS A 181 -7.94 -5.12 10.35
N ARG A 182 -7.31 -4.07 9.82
CA ARG A 182 -7.91 -3.12 8.85
C ARG A 182 -8.11 -3.74 7.48
N TYR A 183 -7.19 -4.62 7.09
CA TYR A 183 -7.23 -5.34 5.82
C TYR A 183 -6.57 -6.71 5.96
N HIS A 184 -6.87 -7.58 5.00
CA HIS A 184 -6.47 -8.99 4.98
C HIS A 184 -5.87 -9.33 3.61
N PRO A 185 -4.54 -9.31 3.48
CA PRO A 185 -3.86 -9.75 2.26
C PRO A 185 -3.78 -11.28 2.21
N SER A 186 -3.83 -11.83 1.00
CA SER A 186 -3.37 -13.20 0.74
C SER A 186 -1.88 -13.38 1.11
N ARG A 187 -1.50 -14.60 1.51
CA ARG A 187 -0.16 -14.88 2.05
C ARG A 187 0.94 -14.96 0.97
N ASN A 188 0.56 -15.21 -0.27
CA ASN A 188 1.42 -15.40 -1.44
C ASN A 188 1.66 -14.09 -2.23
N LEU A 189 1.36 -12.93 -1.66
CA LEU A 189 1.68 -11.67 -2.31
C LEU A 189 3.19 -11.40 -2.25
N ILE A 190 3.75 -11.02 -3.40
CA ILE A 190 5.15 -10.64 -3.58
C ILE A 190 5.45 -9.40 -2.74
N ARG A 191 6.57 -9.43 -2.02
CA ARG A 191 7.13 -8.31 -1.25
C ARG A 191 8.58 -8.17 -1.62
N LYS A 192 9.01 -6.96 -2.01
CA LYS A 192 10.39 -6.68 -2.35
C LYS A 192 11.03 -5.78 -1.30
N ASP A 193 12.25 -6.12 -0.92
CA ASP A 193 13.09 -5.21 -0.15
C ASP A 193 13.62 -4.09 -1.04
N PRO A 194 13.90 -2.90 -0.47
CA PRO A 194 14.52 -1.83 -1.23
C PRO A 194 15.98 -2.12 -1.52
N GLU A 195 16.45 -1.62 -2.66
CA GLU A 195 17.86 -1.35 -2.88
C GLU A 195 18.31 -0.23 -1.94
N LYS A 196 19.48 -0.39 -1.32
CA LYS A 196 20.01 0.52 -0.29
C LYS A 196 21.33 1.11 -0.74
N GLU A 197 21.44 2.43 -0.68
CA GLU A 197 22.64 3.18 -1.04
C GLU A 197 22.94 4.20 0.07
N GLU A 198 24.19 4.29 0.52
CA GLU A 198 24.62 5.38 1.40
C GLU A 198 24.76 6.68 0.61
N ILE A 199 24.14 7.76 1.09
CA ILE A 199 24.20 9.07 0.43
C ILE A 199 24.75 10.13 1.38
N ASN A 200 25.35 11.17 0.79
CA ASN A 200 25.87 12.30 1.55
C ASN A 200 24.75 13.27 1.95
N ARG A 201 24.91 13.95 3.10
CA ARG A 201 24.05 15.07 3.52
C ARG A 201 23.86 16.13 2.42
N ARG A 202 24.91 16.43 1.66
CA ARG A 202 24.88 17.42 0.56
C ARG A 202 23.97 17.02 -0.62
N SER A 203 23.61 15.73 -0.73
CA SER A 203 22.64 15.25 -1.72
C SER A 203 21.20 15.63 -1.37
N LEU A 204 20.94 15.92 -0.09
CA LEU A 204 19.62 16.31 0.43
C LEU A 204 19.53 17.81 0.75
N LEU A 205 20.63 18.41 1.22
CA LEU A 205 20.66 19.79 1.66
C LEU A 205 21.69 20.61 0.87
N ASP A 206 21.37 21.87 0.61
CA ASP A 206 22.33 22.84 0.09
C ASP A 206 23.32 23.33 1.17
N LYS A 207 24.21 24.26 0.79
CA LYS A 207 25.20 24.86 1.69
C LYS A 207 24.58 25.64 2.86
N HIS A 208 23.35 26.12 2.69
CA HIS A 208 22.58 26.84 3.71
C HIS A 208 21.67 25.91 4.52
N GLY A 209 21.71 24.60 4.26
CA GLY A 209 20.88 23.61 4.93
C GLY A 209 19.41 23.62 4.49
N ARG A 210 19.10 24.11 3.29
CA ARG A 210 17.77 24.05 2.66
C ARG A 210 17.61 22.75 1.86
N PRO A 211 16.43 22.09 1.85
CA PRO A 211 16.19 20.91 1.03
C PRO A 211 16.44 21.18 -0.46
N ARG A 212 17.08 20.22 -1.13
CA ARG A 212 17.26 20.24 -2.59
C ARG A 212 16.16 19.43 -3.25
N ASP A 213 15.76 19.87 -4.44
CA ASP A 213 14.93 19.05 -5.31
C ASP A 213 15.67 17.80 -5.81
N PRO A 214 14.97 16.66 -5.97
CA PRO A 214 15.58 15.47 -6.53
C PRO A 214 15.88 15.68 -8.01
N LYS A 215 16.95 15.05 -8.49
CA LYS A 215 17.27 15.00 -9.92
C LYS A 215 16.95 13.59 -10.41
N PRO A 216 16.06 13.43 -11.41
CA PRO A 216 15.74 12.10 -11.91
C PRO A 216 16.94 11.52 -12.68
N PRO A 217 17.21 10.22 -12.57
CA PRO A 217 18.21 9.55 -13.41
C PRO A 217 17.76 9.51 -14.88
N LYS A 218 18.70 9.31 -15.81
CA LYS A 218 18.41 9.20 -17.25
C LYS A 218 17.36 8.11 -17.51
N GLY A 219 16.33 8.44 -18.29
CA GLY A 219 15.20 7.54 -18.60
C GLY A 219 14.08 7.54 -17.57
N TRP A 220 14.13 8.43 -16.58
CA TRP A 220 13.10 8.60 -15.56
C TRP A 220 12.67 10.06 -15.46
N ALA A 221 11.41 10.29 -15.08
CA ALA A 221 10.87 11.59 -14.71
C ALA A 221 10.33 11.52 -13.29
N ILE A 222 10.29 12.65 -12.59
CA ILE A 222 9.64 12.74 -11.28
C ILE A 222 8.14 12.90 -11.51
N VAL A 223 7.33 12.08 -10.84
CA VAL A 223 5.88 12.23 -10.86
C VAL A 223 5.52 13.59 -10.25
N PRO A 224 4.75 14.46 -10.95
CA PRO A 224 4.32 15.74 -10.42
C PRO A 224 3.70 15.61 -9.03
N ASN A 225 3.98 16.57 -8.14
CA ASN A 225 3.46 16.60 -6.75
C ASN A 225 3.84 15.39 -5.86
N SER A 226 4.70 14.48 -6.31
CA SER A 226 5.14 13.33 -5.50
C SER A 226 6.26 13.67 -4.51
N VAL A 227 6.98 14.77 -4.73
CA VAL A 227 8.14 15.16 -3.92
C VAL A 227 7.67 15.67 -2.56
N LYS A 228 8.06 14.96 -1.50
CA LYS A 228 7.93 15.39 -0.11
C LYS A 228 9.32 15.48 0.51
N CYS A 229 9.77 16.69 0.81
CA CYS A 229 11.06 16.91 1.44
C CYS A 229 10.96 17.87 2.62
N GLY A 230 11.98 17.86 3.48
CA GLY A 230 12.05 18.77 4.60
C GLY A 230 13.04 18.31 5.65
N LYS A 231 12.95 18.92 6.83
CA LYS A 231 13.61 18.44 8.04
C LYS A 231 12.56 17.82 8.94
N ASN A 232 12.84 16.63 9.46
CA ASN A 232 11.99 16.02 10.47
C ASN A 232 11.99 16.92 11.71
N LYS A 233 10.82 17.42 12.13
CA LYS A 233 10.70 18.36 13.26
C LYS A 233 11.22 17.80 14.58
N ILE A 234 11.23 16.47 14.72
CA ILE A 234 11.65 15.76 15.94
C ILE A 234 13.16 15.54 15.92
N THR A 235 13.68 14.99 14.82
CA THR A 235 15.07 14.53 14.77
C THR A 235 16.03 15.56 14.15
N GLY A 236 15.49 16.61 13.51
CA GLY A 236 16.25 17.65 12.81
C GLY A 236 16.89 17.20 11.49
N TYR A 237 16.86 15.90 11.17
CA TYR A 237 17.47 15.37 9.95
C TYR A 237 16.63 15.63 8.71
N ALA A 238 17.31 15.82 7.59
CA ALA A 238 16.66 15.95 6.30
C ALA A 238 16.00 14.63 5.89
N TYR A 239 14.91 14.74 5.15
CA TYR A 239 14.32 13.61 4.44
C TYR A 239 13.80 14.07 3.09
N ARG A 240 13.72 13.12 2.16
CA ARG A 240 13.11 13.33 0.85
C ARG A 240 12.46 12.03 0.38
N HIS A 241 11.24 12.13 -0.10
CA HIS A 241 10.47 11.03 -0.68
C HIS A 241 9.93 11.49 -2.03
N TYR A 242 10.01 10.65 -3.05
CA TYR A 242 9.48 10.98 -4.37
C TYR A 242 9.23 9.70 -5.17
N ILE A 243 8.40 9.84 -6.22
CA ILE A 243 8.11 8.75 -7.14
C ILE A 243 8.74 9.13 -8.49
N LEU A 244 9.45 8.18 -9.08
CA LEU A 244 9.93 8.25 -10.44
C LEU A 244 9.02 7.42 -11.34
N ILE A 245 8.78 7.88 -12.57
CA ILE A 245 8.11 7.14 -13.63
C ILE A 245 9.05 6.98 -14.81
N LYS A 246 9.06 5.82 -15.47
CA LYS A 246 9.85 5.61 -16.68
C LYS A 246 9.37 6.58 -17.76
N THR A 247 10.30 7.28 -18.39
CA THR A 247 9.99 8.02 -19.61
C THR A 247 10.01 7.01 -20.76
N GLU A 248 8.88 6.82 -21.44
CA GLU A 248 8.90 6.07 -22.69
C GLU A 248 9.89 6.73 -23.65
N LYS A 249 10.81 5.95 -24.22
CA LYS A 249 11.53 6.40 -25.41
C LYS A 249 10.46 6.58 -26.48
N ARG A 250 10.11 7.81 -26.85
CA ARG A 250 9.55 8.05 -28.18
C ARG A 250 10.52 7.39 -29.16
N ARG A 251 10.09 6.30 -29.79
CA ARG A 251 10.72 5.85 -31.04
C ARG A 251 10.48 6.99 -32.00
N ASN A 252 11.53 7.76 -32.28
CA ASN A 252 11.58 8.54 -33.52
C ASN A 252 11.59 7.57 -34.70
#